data_AF-A0A7S0ESX1-F1
#
_entry.id   AF-A0A7S0ESX1-F1
#
_cell.length_a   1.000
_cell.length_b   1.000
_cell.length_c   1.000
_cell.angle_alpha   90.00
_cell.angle_beta   90.00
_cell.angle_gamma   90.00
#
_symmetry.space_group_name_H-M   'P 1'
#
loop_
_entity.id
_entity.type
_entity.pdbx_description
1 polymer ?
#
loop_
_entity_poly.entity_id
_entity_poly.type
_entity_poly.pdbx_seq_one_letter_code
_entity_poly.pdbx_strand_id
1 'polypeptide(L)'
;MPYNDPGRWKYFLSHVQRECKLEAVELAHAWGKEHCWLDRYMEDKSVAAMEEGVKGSETFVVILSEGYFNSEYCCSEMRWALETEKPIISTYKSGANVGAILNTAPDDFRERIKAIDSIKLDADDSGFFAVCMSKITKRLSKLSAGDPTKLCDIMISYTQKNANAKALALNLYSELEKHGYKVWLDVKVDDKSEAAMQKAVNTSKFVIAILCDGQGVQECAYFERPFCLKELRWAKQANTFIQPVVMDEDITRIDVLLSGGTYPDTTRFGGAPKDLRDLGSVEMIGFNMSDPEYFTLGLMKLIRKVRANGVEIDDHIAF
;
A
#
# COMPACT_ATOMS: atom_id res chain seq x y z
N MET A 1 -24.61 14.00 -2.82
CA MET A 1 -24.59 12.97 -1.76
C MET A 1 -24.56 11.63 -2.45
N PRO A 2 -23.85 10.62 -1.92
CA PRO A 2 -23.89 9.28 -2.48
C PRO A 2 -25.31 8.72 -2.40
N TYR A 3 -25.65 7.76 -3.27
CA TYR A 3 -26.94 7.07 -3.25
C TYR A 3 -27.08 6.15 -2.03
N ASN A 4 -25.95 5.60 -1.56
CA ASN A 4 -25.86 4.83 -0.33
C ASN A 4 -24.63 5.28 0.46
N ASP A 5 -24.76 5.54 1.76
CA ASP A 5 -23.60 5.79 2.62
C ASP A 5 -22.78 4.50 2.82
N PRO A 6 -21.43 4.58 2.83
CA PRO A 6 -20.60 5.79 2.78
C PRO A 6 -20.19 6.22 1.35
N GLY A 7 -20.79 5.65 0.29
CA GLY A 7 -20.42 5.92 -1.11
C GLY A 7 -19.14 5.23 -1.58
N ARG A 8 -18.53 4.39 -0.73
CA ARG A 8 -17.29 3.64 -1.02
C ARG A 8 -17.27 2.31 -0.26
N TRP A 9 -16.76 1.27 -0.91
CA TRP A 9 -16.70 -0.09 -0.33
C TRP A 9 -15.40 -0.80 -0.71
N LYS A 10 -15.03 -1.86 0.01
CA LYS A 10 -13.88 -2.67 -0.38
C LYS A 10 -14.24 -3.60 -1.53
N TYR A 11 -15.44 -4.18 -1.49
CA TYR A 11 -15.86 -5.21 -2.43
C TYR A 11 -17.22 -4.88 -3.04
N PHE A 12 -17.33 -4.94 -4.35
CA PHE A 12 -18.61 -5.04 -5.04
C PHE A 12 -18.91 -6.51 -5.34
N LEU A 13 -20.06 -7.01 -4.90
CA LEU A 13 -20.46 -8.41 -5.10
C LEU A 13 -21.47 -8.55 -6.25
N SER A 14 -20.98 -8.85 -7.45
CA SER A 14 -21.84 -9.09 -8.61
C SER A 14 -22.21 -10.57 -8.73
N HIS A 15 -23.52 -10.84 -8.75
CA HIS A 15 -24.06 -12.19 -8.79
C HIS A 15 -25.49 -12.19 -9.35
N VAL A 16 -25.92 -13.34 -9.87
CA VAL A 16 -27.33 -13.55 -10.21
C VAL A 16 -28.09 -13.91 -8.94
N GLN A 17 -28.95 -13.01 -8.46
CA GLN A 17 -29.68 -13.15 -7.19
C GLN A 17 -30.40 -14.50 -7.03
N ARG A 18 -31.04 -15.02 -8.08
CA ARG A 18 -31.79 -16.29 -7.99
C ARG A 18 -30.90 -17.55 -7.96
N GLU A 19 -29.61 -17.41 -8.29
CA GLU A 19 -28.67 -18.54 -8.47
C GLU A 19 -27.60 -18.57 -7.37
N CYS A 20 -27.08 -17.40 -6.96
CA CYS A 20 -25.88 -17.26 -6.13
C CYS A 20 -26.08 -16.43 -4.85
N LYS A 21 -27.32 -16.30 -4.36
CA LYS A 21 -27.63 -15.50 -3.17
C LYS A 21 -26.89 -15.97 -1.92
N LEU A 22 -26.77 -17.30 -1.73
CA LEU A 22 -26.13 -17.85 -0.53
C LEU A 22 -24.64 -17.51 -0.53
N GLU A 23 -23.96 -17.77 -1.65
CA GLU A 23 -22.54 -17.51 -1.86
C GLU A 23 -22.20 -16.03 -1.67
N ALA A 24 -23.01 -15.12 -2.23
CA ALA A 24 -22.82 -13.68 -2.06
C ALA A 24 -22.97 -13.24 -0.59
N VAL A 25 -23.95 -13.80 0.13
CA VAL A 25 -24.18 -13.49 1.55
C VAL A 25 -23.05 -14.00 2.42
N GLU A 26 -22.59 -15.24 2.19
CA GLU A 26 -21.49 -15.84 2.95
C GLU A 26 -20.17 -15.08 2.73
N LEU A 27 -19.87 -14.66 1.50
CA LEU A 27 -18.72 -13.79 1.22
C LEU A 27 -18.82 -12.46 2.00
N ALA A 28 -19.98 -11.80 1.94
CA ALA A 28 -20.18 -10.55 2.66
C ALA A 28 -20.11 -10.72 4.19
N HIS A 29 -20.61 -11.84 4.72
CA HIS A 29 -20.47 -12.17 6.14
C HIS A 29 -19.00 -12.35 6.54
N ALA A 30 -18.24 -13.09 5.73
CA ALA A 30 -16.83 -13.36 6.00
C ALA A 30 -15.95 -12.10 5.93
N TRP A 31 -16.30 -11.14 5.08
CA TRP A 31 -15.56 -9.87 4.94
C TRP A 31 -16.06 -8.74 5.83
N GLY A 32 -17.23 -8.85 6.43
CA GLY A 32 -17.93 -7.73 7.07
C GLY A 32 -18.86 -7.03 6.08
N LYS A 33 -20.16 -6.97 6.40
CA LYS A 33 -21.21 -6.48 5.49
C LYS A 33 -21.00 -5.03 5.09
N GLU A 34 -20.52 -4.22 6.02
CA GLU A 34 -20.20 -2.81 5.88
C GLU A 34 -19.07 -2.56 4.86
N HIS A 35 -18.27 -3.58 4.54
CA HIS A 35 -17.21 -3.51 3.54
C HIS A 35 -17.67 -3.93 2.14
N CYS A 36 -18.90 -4.42 2.01
CA CYS A 36 -19.43 -4.98 0.77
C CYS A 36 -20.59 -4.16 0.23
N TRP A 37 -20.49 -3.73 -1.02
CA TRP A 37 -21.65 -3.35 -1.80
C TRP A 37 -22.36 -4.63 -2.27
N LEU A 38 -23.57 -4.86 -1.75
CA LEU A 38 -24.46 -5.94 -2.14
C LEU A 38 -25.89 -5.41 -2.05
N ASP A 39 -26.66 -5.54 -3.13
CA ASP A 39 -28.04 -5.04 -3.29
C ASP A 39 -28.97 -5.22 -2.08
N ARG A 40 -28.86 -6.31 -1.33
CA ARG A 40 -29.70 -6.61 -0.16
C ARG A 40 -29.36 -5.76 1.07
N TYR A 41 -28.18 -5.14 1.09
CA TYR A 41 -27.70 -4.28 2.18
C TYR A 41 -27.78 -2.79 1.83
N MET A 42 -28.17 -2.46 0.60
CA MET A 42 -28.31 -1.08 0.14
C MET A 42 -29.77 -0.60 0.24
N GLU A 43 -29.95 0.68 0.52
CA GLU A 43 -31.26 1.35 0.52
C GLU A 43 -31.69 1.69 -0.91
N ASP A 44 -30.81 2.35 -1.67
CA ASP A 44 -31.00 2.65 -3.09
C ASP A 44 -30.36 1.55 -3.96
N LYS A 45 -31.18 0.98 -4.86
CA LYS A 45 -30.81 -0.12 -5.76
C LYS A 45 -31.06 0.24 -7.23
N SER A 46 -31.19 1.53 -7.52
CA SER A 46 -31.30 2.03 -8.87
C SER A 46 -30.04 1.72 -9.67
N VAL A 47 -30.15 1.75 -11.00
CA VAL A 47 -29.01 1.57 -11.90
C VAL A 47 -27.88 2.56 -11.57
N ALA A 48 -28.24 3.81 -11.23
CA ALA A 48 -27.26 4.82 -10.85
C ALA A 48 -26.55 4.49 -9.53
N ALA A 49 -27.29 3.98 -8.53
CA ALA A 49 -26.72 3.53 -7.26
C ALA A 49 -25.82 2.28 -7.43
N MET A 50 -26.17 1.38 -8.34
CA MET A 50 -25.35 0.22 -8.69
C MET A 50 -24.05 0.65 -9.38
N GLU A 51 -24.14 1.57 -10.34
CA GLU A 51 -22.96 2.13 -11.02
C GLU A 51 -22.03 2.85 -10.03
N GLU A 52 -22.59 3.68 -9.13
CA GLU A 52 -21.83 4.27 -8.02
C GLU A 52 -21.20 3.20 -7.14
N GLY A 53 -21.92 2.14 -6.81
CA GLY A 53 -21.42 1.01 -6.04
C GLY A 53 -20.20 0.35 -6.69
N VAL A 54 -20.26 0.07 -8.00
CA VAL A 54 -19.14 -0.53 -8.74
C VAL A 54 -17.95 0.43 -8.77
N LYS A 55 -18.18 1.70 -9.12
CA LYS A 55 -17.12 2.72 -9.26
C LYS A 55 -16.50 3.10 -7.93
N GLY A 56 -17.29 3.11 -6.85
CA GLY A 56 -16.86 3.40 -5.48
C GLY A 56 -16.22 2.21 -4.76
N SER A 57 -16.30 1.00 -5.32
CA SER A 57 -15.68 -0.18 -4.73
C SER A 57 -14.20 -0.33 -5.12
N GLU A 58 -13.37 -0.84 -4.21
CA GLU A 58 -11.94 -1.08 -4.48
C GLU A 58 -11.73 -2.30 -5.38
N THR A 59 -12.50 -3.38 -5.17
CA THR A 59 -12.40 -4.63 -5.94
C THR A 59 -13.78 -5.08 -6.42
N PHE A 60 -13.85 -5.54 -7.67
CA PHE A 60 -15.03 -6.18 -8.24
C PHE A 60 -14.94 -7.69 -8.07
N VAL A 61 -15.91 -8.30 -7.39
CA VAL A 61 -15.97 -9.74 -7.15
C VAL A 61 -17.15 -10.30 -7.93
N VAL A 62 -16.86 -11.16 -8.91
CA VAL A 62 -17.89 -11.83 -9.71
C VAL A 62 -18.11 -13.26 -9.22
N ILE A 63 -19.37 -13.64 -9.05
CA ILE A 63 -19.79 -15.02 -8.76
C ILE A 63 -20.48 -15.61 -10.01
N LEU A 64 -19.69 -16.33 -10.80
CA LEU A 64 -20.16 -16.96 -12.04
C LEU A 64 -21.16 -18.09 -11.75
N SER A 65 -22.27 -18.03 -12.48
CA SER A 65 -23.31 -19.05 -12.58
C SER A 65 -23.84 -19.12 -14.00
N GLU A 66 -24.67 -20.11 -14.31
CA GLU A 66 -25.19 -20.36 -15.67
C GLU A 66 -25.88 -19.13 -16.27
N GLY A 67 -26.61 -18.35 -15.46
CA GLY A 67 -27.33 -17.17 -15.91
C GLY A 67 -26.52 -15.88 -15.93
N TYR A 68 -25.26 -15.87 -15.49
CA TYR A 68 -24.54 -14.62 -15.21
C TYR A 68 -24.45 -13.68 -16.41
N PHE A 69 -24.00 -14.17 -17.55
CA PHE A 69 -23.86 -13.36 -18.77
C PHE A 69 -25.18 -13.12 -19.52
N ASN A 70 -26.27 -13.74 -19.07
CA ASN A 70 -27.63 -13.46 -19.57
C ASN A 70 -28.31 -12.32 -18.80
N SER A 71 -27.72 -11.88 -17.67
CA SER A 71 -28.23 -10.78 -16.87
C SER A 71 -27.68 -9.45 -17.38
N GLU A 72 -28.57 -8.56 -17.88
CA GLU A 72 -28.19 -7.23 -18.34
C GLU A 72 -27.53 -6.41 -17.22
N TYR A 73 -28.02 -6.55 -15.98
CA TYR A 73 -27.43 -5.90 -14.80
C TYR A 73 -26.01 -6.38 -14.53
N CYS A 74 -25.78 -7.70 -14.48
CA CYS A 74 -24.44 -8.25 -14.21
C CYS A 74 -23.44 -7.90 -15.33
N CYS A 75 -23.91 -7.88 -16.58
CA CYS A 75 -23.09 -7.45 -17.71
C CYS A 75 -22.77 -5.95 -17.65
N SER A 76 -23.70 -5.11 -17.21
CA SER A 76 -23.46 -3.67 -17.02
C SER A 76 -22.47 -3.41 -15.89
N GLU A 77 -22.63 -4.08 -14.76
CA GLU A 77 -21.70 -4.03 -13.63
C GLU A 77 -20.27 -4.42 -14.03
N MET A 78 -20.12 -5.51 -14.79
CA MET A 78 -18.83 -5.94 -15.34
C MET A 78 -18.24 -4.87 -16.25
N ARG A 79 -19.03 -4.26 -17.15
CA ARG A 79 -18.55 -3.18 -18.02
C ARG A 79 -18.04 -1.99 -17.22
N TRP A 80 -18.79 -1.51 -16.23
CA TRP A 80 -18.34 -0.39 -15.39
C TRP A 80 -17.06 -0.72 -14.62
N ALA A 81 -16.93 -1.95 -14.12
CA ALA A 81 -15.72 -2.41 -13.45
C ALA A 81 -14.52 -2.39 -14.41
N LEU A 82 -14.72 -2.83 -15.65
CA LEU A 82 -13.69 -2.87 -16.69
C LEU A 82 -13.31 -1.47 -17.21
N GLU A 83 -14.29 -0.57 -17.33
CA GLU A 83 -14.13 0.84 -17.72
C GLU A 83 -13.33 1.63 -16.68
N THR A 84 -13.53 1.32 -15.40
CA THR A 84 -12.81 1.95 -14.28
C THR A 84 -11.59 1.15 -13.82
N GLU A 85 -11.16 0.19 -14.65
CA GLU A 85 -9.98 -0.66 -14.42
C GLU A 85 -9.94 -1.32 -13.03
N LYS A 86 -11.12 -1.68 -12.50
CA LYS A 86 -11.21 -2.33 -11.19
C LYS A 86 -10.48 -3.67 -11.21
N PRO A 87 -9.71 -3.98 -10.15
CA PRO A 87 -9.28 -5.35 -9.90
C PRO A 87 -10.49 -6.28 -9.87
N ILE A 88 -10.41 -7.39 -10.61
CA ILE A 88 -11.49 -8.38 -10.69
C ILE A 88 -11.04 -9.68 -10.02
N ILE A 89 -11.84 -10.15 -9.06
CA ILE A 89 -11.77 -11.50 -8.52
C ILE A 89 -12.89 -12.32 -9.16
N SER A 90 -12.49 -13.32 -9.97
CA SER A 90 -13.44 -14.29 -10.51
C SER A 90 -13.65 -15.48 -9.58
N THR A 91 -14.91 -15.76 -9.26
CA THR A 91 -15.35 -16.92 -8.49
C THR A 91 -16.51 -17.61 -9.19
N TYR A 92 -16.87 -18.84 -8.78
CA TYR A 92 -18.00 -19.56 -9.36
C TYR A 92 -18.67 -20.49 -8.36
N LYS A 93 -19.98 -20.67 -8.51
CA LYS A 93 -20.76 -21.58 -7.67
C LYS A 93 -20.36 -23.05 -7.84
N SER A 94 -20.35 -23.81 -6.75
CA SER A 94 -20.13 -25.26 -6.76
C SER A 94 -21.08 -25.96 -7.75
N GLY A 95 -20.53 -26.83 -8.60
CA GLY A 95 -21.29 -27.50 -9.66
C GLY A 95 -21.41 -26.74 -10.99
N ALA A 96 -21.01 -25.48 -11.07
CA ALA A 96 -21.06 -24.72 -12.31
C ALA A 96 -19.98 -25.14 -13.32
N ASN A 97 -20.35 -25.21 -14.61
CA ASN A 97 -19.39 -25.39 -15.69
C ASN A 97 -18.81 -24.03 -16.13
N VAL A 98 -17.73 -23.63 -15.48
CA VAL A 98 -17.07 -22.32 -15.71
C VAL A 98 -16.68 -22.11 -17.17
N GLY A 99 -16.15 -23.14 -17.83
CA GLY A 99 -15.74 -23.03 -19.24
C GLY A 99 -16.92 -22.74 -20.17
N ALA A 100 -18.06 -23.40 -19.95
CA ALA A 100 -19.28 -23.13 -20.69
C ALA A 100 -19.80 -21.71 -20.42
N ILE A 101 -19.82 -21.28 -19.14
CA ILE A 101 -20.25 -19.94 -18.75
C ILE A 101 -19.38 -18.87 -19.42
N LEU A 102 -18.05 -18.97 -19.32
CA LEU A 102 -17.11 -18.02 -19.93
C LEU A 102 -17.23 -17.93 -21.46
N ASN A 103 -17.68 -18.99 -22.14
CA ASN A 103 -17.93 -18.96 -23.58
C ASN A 103 -19.18 -18.16 -23.96
N THR A 104 -20.12 -17.96 -23.02
CA THR A 104 -21.30 -17.11 -23.22
C THR A 104 -21.05 -15.64 -22.90
N ALA A 105 -19.87 -15.27 -22.39
CA ALA A 105 -19.54 -13.89 -22.08
C ALA A 105 -19.61 -13.00 -23.34
N PRO A 106 -20.17 -11.78 -23.24
CA PRO A 106 -20.15 -10.78 -24.31
C PRO A 106 -18.75 -10.52 -24.88
N ASP A 107 -18.69 -10.30 -26.21
CA ASP A 107 -17.43 -10.18 -26.96
C ASP A 107 -16.53 -9.04 -26.45
N ASP A 108 -17.13 -7.94 -25.98
CA ASP A 108 -16.45 -6.73 -25.51
C ASP A 108 -15.56 -6.97 -24.29
N PHE A 109 -15.81 -8.03 -23.52
CA PHE A 109 -14.97 -8.35 -22.35
C PHE A 109 -14.66 -9.83 -22.15
N ARG A 110 -15.10 -10.71 -23.06
CA ARG A 110 -14.87 -12.16 -22.98
C ARG A 110 -13.41 -12.53 -22.72
N GLU A 111 -12.49 -11.97 -23.50
CA GLU A 111 -11.07 -12.31 -23.37
C GLU A 111 -10.48 -11.86 -22.03
N ARG A 112 -10.91 -10.70 -21.51
CA ARG A 112 -10.47 -10.19 -20.21
C ARG A 112 -10.93 -11.11 -19.08
N ILE A 113 -12.19 -11.53 -19.06
CA ILE A 113 -12.69 -12.41 -17.99
C ILE A 113 -12.14 -13.83 -18.11
N LYS A 114 -11.91 -14.34 -19.33
CA LYS A 114 -11.28 -15.64 -19.57
C LYS A 114 -9.83 -15.72 -19.09
N ALA A 115 -9.11 -14.59 -19.13
CA ALA A 115 -7.73 -14.51 -18.63
C ALA A 115 -7.64 -14.60 -17.09
N ILE A 116 -8.76 -14.47 -16.38
CA ILE A 116 -8.81 -14.52 -14.92
C ILE A 116 -9.19 -15.93 -14.46
N ASP A 117 -8.25 -16.61 -13.82
CA ASP A 117 -8.52 -17.89 -13.18
C ASP A 117 -9.71 -17.76 -12.22
N SER A 118 -10.70 -18.65 -12.29
CA SER A 118 -11.88 -18.56 -11.42
C SER A 118 -11.74 -19.45 -10.17
N ILE A 119 -12.17 -18.99 -8.99
CA ILE A 119 -12.10 -19.74 -7.73
C ILE A 119 -13.45 -20.38 -7.41
N LYS A 120 -13.47 -21.68 -7.11
CA LYS A 120 -14.69 -22.39 -6.69
C LYS A 120 -15.18 -21.87 -5.33
N LEU A 121 -16.43 -21.46 -5.25
CA LEU A 121 -17.16 -21.18 -4.01
C LEU A 121 -18.04 -22.37 -3.68
N ASP A 122 -17.85 -22.91 -2.49
CA ASP A 122 -18.69 -23.95 -1.91
C ASP A 122 -19.22 -23.41 -0.58
N ALA A 123 -20.42 -22.83 -0.61
CA ALA A 123 -21.02 -22.20 0.57
C ALA A 123 -21.70 -23.22 1.50
N ASP A 124 -21.96 -24.44 1.01
CA ASP A 124 -22.61 -25.51 1.77
C ASP A 124 -21.60 -26.29 2.63
N ASP A 125 -20.31 -26.29 2.27
CA ASP A 125 -19.24 -26.91 3.04
C ASP A 125 -18.30 -25.85 3.65
N SER A 126 -18.43 -25.65 4.97
CA SER A 126 -17.62 -24.69 5.73
C SER A 126 -16.09 -24.87 5.58
N GLY A 127 -15.61 -26.10 5.40
CA GLY A 127 -14.19 -26.39 5.21
C GLY A 127 -13.70 -25.96 3.83
N PHE A 128 -14.47 -26.26 2.77
CA PHE A 128 -14.16 -25.77 1.43
C PHE A 128 -14.33 -24.25 1.32
N PHE A 129 -15.32 -23.67 2.00
CA PHE A 129 -15.50 -22.22 2.07
C PHE A 129 -14.28 -21.53 2.67
N ALA A 130 -13.74 -22.02 3.79
CA ALA A 130 -12.54 -21.47 4.42
C ALA A 130 -11.31 -21.54 3.49
N VAL A 131 -11.13 -22.63 2.75
CA VAL A 131 -10.05 -22.76 1.75
C VAL A 131 -10.26 -21.77 0.60
N CYS A 132 -11.49 -21.58 0.15
CA CYS A 132 -11.83 -20.59 -0.85
C CYS A 132 -11.49 -19.17 -0.36
N MET A 133 -11.90 -18.82 0.85
CA MET A 133 -11.59 -17.54 1.47
C MET A 133 -10.08 -17.30 1.59
N SER A 134 -9.29 -18.34 1.91
CA SER A 134 -7.82 -18.24 1.90
C SER A 134 -7.27 -17.93 0.50
N LYS A 135 -7.79 -18.59 -0.55
CA LYS A 135 -7.39 -18.33 -1.94
C LYS A 135 -7.79 -16.93 -2.40
N ILE A 136 -9.01 -16.49 -2.08
CA ILE A 136 -9.47 -15.15 -2.42
C ILE A 136 -8.62 -14.13 -1.66
N THR A 137 -8.40 -14.29 -0.36
CA THR A 137 -7.56 -13.39 0.45
C THR A 137 -6.14 -13.31 -0.10
N LYS A 138 -5.54 -14.42 -0.54
CA LYS A 138 -4.22 -14.43 -1.18
C LYS A 138 -4.19 -13.71 -2.53
N ARG A 139 -5.30 -13.72 -3.28
CA ARG A 139 -5.40 -12.95 -4.52
C ARG A 139 -5.69 -11.49 -4.25
N LEU A 140 -6.60 -11.20 -3.33
CA LEU A 140 -6.83 -9.86 -2.83
C LEU A 140 -5.52 -9.28 -2.32
N SER A 141 -4.70 -9.98 -1.53
CA SER A 141 -3.39 -9.47 -1.09
C SER A 141 -2.38 -9.25 -2.23
N LYS A 142 -2.56 -9.92 -3.38
CA LYS A 142 -1.77 -9.67 -4.61
C LYS A 142 -2.33 -8.51 -5.43
N LEU A 143 -3.64 -8.27 -5.39
CA LEU A 143 -4.33 -7.17 -6.06
C LEU A 143 -4.33 -5.86 -5.23
N SER A 144 -4.36 -6.01 -3.90
CA SER A 144 -4.25 -5.02 -2.82
C SER A 144 -2.82 -4.95 -2.28
N ALA A 145 -1.88 -5.66 -2.90
CA ALA A 145 -0.54 -5.10 -3.05
C ALA A 145 -0.72 -3.86 -3.92
N GLY A 146 -1.17 -2.80 -3.24
CA GLY A 146 -1.95 -1.72 -3.82
C GLY A 146 -1.18 -1.05 -4.91
N ASP A 147 -1.89 -0.65 -5.97
CA ASP A 147 -1.32 -0.02 -7.15
C ASP A 147 -0.16 -0.85 -7.75
N PRO A 148 -0.28 -1.45 -8.94
CA PRO A 148 0.85 -2.13 -9.59
C PRO A 148 2.10 -1.23 -9.78
N THR A 149 2.00 0.07 -9.50
CA THR A 149 3.14 0.96 -9.33
C THR A 149 3.75 0.95 -7.91
N LYS A 150 3.03 0.76 -6.79
CA LYS A 150 3.53 0.81 -5.40
C LYS A 150 4.15 -0.49 -4.90
N LEU A 151 5.48 -0.55 -4.98
CA LEU A 151 6.30 -1.67 -4.53
C LEU A 151 6.47 -1.76 -3.00
N CYS A 152 6.32 -0.64 -2.28
CA CYS A 152 6.50 -0.56 -0.83
C CYS A 152 5.64 0.55 -0.22
N ASP A 153 5.36 0.46 1.08
CA ASP A 153 4.73 1.55 1.84
C ASP A 153 5.77 2.60 2.22
N ILE A 154 6.98 2.18 2.57
CA ILE A 154 8.00 3.02 3.17
C ILE A 154 9.34 2.73 2.50
N MET A 155 10.05 3.77 2.07
CA MET A 155 11.44 3.63 1.68
C MET A 155 12.36 4.24 2.73
N ILE A 156 13.42 3.51 3.12
CA ILE A 156 14.44 4.01 4.05
C ILE A 156 15.68 4.43 3.25
N SER A 157 15.97 5.73 3.26
CA SER A 157 17.19 6.31 2.72
C SER A 157 18.19 6.55 3.85
N TYR A 158 19.41 6.03 3.68
CA TYR A 158 20.48 6.14 4.67
C TYR A 158 21.86 5.99 4.02
N THR A 159 22.90 6.41 4.74
CA THR A 159 24.29 6.18 4.31
C THR A 159 24.81 4.86 4.87
N GLN A 160 25.19 3.94 3.98
CA GLN A 160 25.82 2.67 4.38
C GLN A 160 27.22 2.83 5.01
N LYS A 161 27.82 4.03 4.90
CA LYS A 161 29.18 4.32 5.41
C LYS A 161 29.18 4.78 6.88
N ASN A 162 28.01 4.96 7.50
CA ASN A 162 27.90 5.26 8.93
C ASN A 162 27.26 4.09 9.68
N ALA A 163 27.95 3.58 10.71
CA ALA A 163 27.51 2.40 11.46
C ALA A 163 26.18 2.64 12.21
N ASN A 164 26.03 3.83 12.81
CA ASN A 164 24.80 4.20 13.54
C ASN A 164 23.62 4.34 12.59
N ALA A 165 23.80 5.01 11.44
CA ALA A 165 22.76 5.13 10.43
C ALA A 165 22.32 3.75 9.90
N LYS A 166 23.28 2.83 9.66
CA LYS A 166 22.99 1.46 9.24
C LYS A 166 22.24 0.67 10.32
N ALA A 167 22.62 0.82 11.58
CA ALA A 167 21.94 0.17 12.70
C ALA A 167 20.50 0.68 12.86
N LEU A 168 20.30 2.00 12.80
CA LEU A 168 18.97 2.62 12.85
C LEU A 168 18.10 2.17 11.66
N ALA A 169 18.66 2.15 10.44
CA ALA A 169 17.95 1.68 9.25
C ALA A 169 17.46 0.23 9.39
N LEU A 170 18.30 -0.67 9.90
CA LEU A 170 17.95 -2.07 10.11
C LEU A 170 16.87 -2.25 11.19
N ASN A 171 16.95 -1.51 12.29
CA ASN A 171 15.95 -1.61 13.35
C ASN A 171 14.60 -1.02 12.92
N LEU A 172 14.60 0.15 12.24
CA LEU A 172 13.39 0.71 11.64
C LEU A 172 12.75 -0.26 10.66
N TYR A 173 13.55 -0.86 9.77
CA TYR A 173 13.07 -1.88 8.83
C TYR A 173 12.37 -3.03 9.57
N SER A 174 13.04 -3.63 10.55
CA SER A 174 12.48 -4.77 11.28
C SER A 174 11.23 -4.42 12.09
N GLU A 175 11.19 -3.28 12.75
CA GLU A 175 9.99 -2.88 13.52
C GLU A 175 8.82 -2.49 12.61
N LEU A 176 9.07 -1.77 11.52
CA LEU A 176 8.01 -1.41 10.55
C LEU A 176 7.41 -2.67 9.89
N GLU A 177 8.24 -3.67 9.54
CA GLU A 177 7.74 -4.94 9.01
C GLU A 177 6.93 -5.75 10.04
N LYS A 178 7.35 -5.75 11.32
CA LYS A 178 6.55 -6.39 12.39
C LYS A 178 5.17 -5.76 12.52
N HIS A 179 5.06 -4.48 12.22
CA HIS A 179 3.80 -3.74 12.13
C HIS A 179 3.21 -3.77 10.71
N GLY A 180 3.50 -4.78 9.90
CA GLY A 180 2.79 -5.03 8.65
C GLY A 180 3.09 -4.08 7.49
N TYR A 181 4.01 -3.12 7.64
CA TYR A 181 4.41 -2.24 6.55
C TYR A 181 5.35 -2.95 5.58
N LYS A 182 5.18 -2.69 4.28
CA LYS A 182 6.15 -3.09 3.26
C LYS A 182 7.26 -2.05 3.21
N VAL A 183 8.47 -2.46 3.58
CA VAL A 183 9.60 -1.54 3.66
C VAL A 183 10.63 -1.85 2.57
N TRP A 184 11.05 -0.83 1.83
CA TRP A 184 12.19 -0.93 0.93
C TRP A 184 13.46 -0.49 1.66
N LEU A 185 14.45 -1.38 1.69
CA LEU A 185 15.80 -1.14 2.22
C LEU A 185 16.82 -1.83 1.30
N ASP A 186 17.80 -1.07 0.79
CA ASP A 186 18.76 -1.53 -0.22
C ASP A 186 19.53 -2.81 0.14
N VAL A 187 19.83 -3.04 1.41
CA VAL A 187 20.50 -4.27 1.89
C VAL A 187 19.58 -5.47 2.03
N LYS A 188 18.26 -5.27 1.95
CA LYS A 188 17.21 -6.30 2.11
C LYS A 188 16.54 -6.71 0.81
N VAL A 189 16.76 -5.99 -0.29
CA VAL A 189 16.18 -6.27 -1.60
C VAL A 189 17.21 -6.89 -2.55
N ASP A 190 16.74 -7.71 -3.50
CA ASP A 190 17.62 -8.38 -4.48
C ASP A 190 18.07 -7.42 -5.60
N ASP A 191 17.15 -6.60 -6.12
CA ASP A 191 17.46 -5.59 -7.14
C ASP A 191 17.76 -4.23 -6.50
N LYS A 192 19.02 -3.83 -6.61
CA LYS A 192 19.58 -2.57 -6.06
C LYS A 192 19.98 -1.60 -7.17
N SER A 193 19.48 -1.82 -8.38
CA SER A 193 19.76 -0.94 -9.52
C SER A 193 19.21 0.46 -9.25
N GLU A 194 19.82 1.46 -9.90
CA GLU A 194 19.36 2.85 -9.80
C GLU A 194 17.86 2.97 -10.19
N ALA A 195 17.43 2.21 -11.20
CA ALA A 195 16.03 2.15 -11.61
C ALA A 195 15.12 1.56 -10.53
N ALA A 196 15.55 0.50 -9.84
CA ALA A 196 14.79 -0.08 -8.73
C ALA A 196 14.69 0.89 -7.54
N MET A 197 15.77 1.60 -7.21
CA MET A 197 15.78 2.63 -6.16
C MET A 197 14.83 3.79 -6.50
N GLN A 198 14.92 4.33 -7.72
CA GLN A 198 14.04 5.41 -8.15
C GLN A 198 12.57 4.97 -8.15
N LYS A 199 12.29 3.74 -8.60
CA LYS A 199 10.95 3.17 -8.54
C LYS A 199 10.48 3.02 -7.09
N ALA A 200 11.33 2.58 -6.16
CA ALA A 200 10.97 2.50 -4.74
C ALA A 200 10.60 3.87 -4.17
N VAL A 201 11.38 4.92 -4.45
CA VAL A 201 11.07 6.29 -4.01
C VAL A 201 9.72 6.74 -4.55
N ASN A 202 9.54 6.67 -5.87
CA ASN A 202 8.37 7.19 -6.57
C ASN A 202 7.07 6.49 -6.16
N THR A 203 7.17 5.33 -5.55
CA THR A 203 6.04 4.44 -5.33
C THR A 203 5.83 4.12 -3.84
N SER A 204 6.75 4.54 -2.98
CA SER A 204 6.53 4.58 -1.53
C SER A 204 5.44 5.60 -1.15
N LYS A 205 4.74 5.36 -0.03
CA LYS A 205 3.82 6.36 0.56
C LYS A 205 4.61 7.53 1.14
N PHE A 206 5.79 7.26 1.71
CA PHE A 206 6.75 8.28 2.14
C PHE A 206 8.17 7.71 2.25
N VAL A 207 9.16 8.60 2.32
CA VAL A 207 10.58 8.27 2.50
C VAL A 207 11.03 8.67 3.90
N ILE A 208 11.71 7.76 4.61
CA ILE A 208 12.47 8.06 5.83
C ILE A 208 13.90 8.43 5.42
N ALA A 209 14.35 9.62 5.79
CA ALA A 209 15.73 10.07 5.54
C ALA A 209 16.51 10.07 6.85
N ILE A 210 17.44 9.12 7.02
CA ILE A 210 18.27 9.01 8.24
C ILE A 210 19.48 9.94 8.10
N LEU A 211 19.39 11.13 8.67
CA LEU A 211 20.43 12.15 8.58
C LEU A 211 21.53 11.89 9.61
N CYS A 212 22.79 11.98 9.18
CA CYS A 212 23.95 11.90 10.07
C CYS A 212 25.13 12.69 9.49
N ASP A 213 26.02 13.14 10.36
CA ASP A 213 27.20 13.96 10.06
C ASP A 213 28.44 13.15 9.64
N GLY A 214 28.36 11.82 9.67
CA GLY A 214 29.49 10.94 9.31
C GLY A 214 30.51 10.72 10.43
N GLN A 215 30.29 11.28 11.63
CA GLN A 215 31.12 11.12 12.83
C GLN A 215 32.62 11.41 12.61
N GLY A 216 32.94 12.46 11.84
CA GLY A 216 34.32 12.87 11.58
C GLY A 216 35.00 12.09 10.46
N VAL A 217 34.27 11.19 9.79
CA VAL A 217 34.79 10.44 8.65
C VAL A 217 34.30 11.08 7.36
N GLN A 218 35.24 11.52 6.52
CA GLN A 218 34.95 12.14 5.23
C GLN A 218 34.12 11.22 4.34
N GLU A 219 33.13 11.77 3.63
CA GLU A 219 32.19 11.05 2.77
C GLU A 219 31.28 10.04 3.47
N CYS A 220 31.22 10.05 4.79
CA CYS A 220 30.30 9.21 5.56
C CYS A 220 29.02 9.95 5.94
N ALA A 221 28.98 11.28 5.81
CA ALA A 221 27.79 12.10 6.08
C ALA A 221 26.69 11.84 5.05
N TYR A 222 25.43 11.97 5.46
CA TYR A 222 24.28 11.65 4.61
C TYR A 222 24.24 12.50 3.33
N PHE A 223 24.43 13.82 3.44
CA PHE A 223 24.39 14.74 2.30
C PHE A 223 25.63 14.69 1.39
N GLU A 224 26.65 13.91 1.75
CA GLU A 224 27.81 13.67 0.90
C GLU A 224 27.62 12.44 -0.01
N ARG A 225 26.53 11.67 0.19
CA ARG A 225 26.27 10.45 -0.57
C ARG A 225 25.44 10.75 -1.82
N PRO A 226 25.98 10.51 -3.03
CA PRO A 226 25.27 10.84 -4.27
C PRO A 226 23.91 10.15 -4.42
N PHE A 227 23.80 8.88 -4.02
CA PHE A 227 22.53 8.15 -4.08
C PHE A 227 21.50 8.65 -3.06
N CYS A 228 21.90 8.98 -1.82
CA CYS A 228 21.00 9.58 -0.85
C CYS A 228 20.44 10.92 -1.37
N LEU A 229 21.29 11.75 -1.98
CA LEU A 229 20.84 12.99 -2.63
C LEU A 229 19.88 12.74 -3.80
N LYS A 230 20.14 11.72 -4.63
CA LYS A 230 19.24 11.32 -5.73
C LYS A 230 17.88 10.88 -5.20
N GLU A 231 17.84 10.06 -4.15
CA GLU A 231 16.60 9.60 -3.53
C GLU A 231 15.73 10.75 -3.04
N LEU A 232 16.32 11.71 -2.33
CA LEU A 232 15.59 12.90 -1.88
C LEU A 232 15.06 13.73 -3.05
N ARG A 233 15.85 13.88 -4.13
CA ARG A 233 15.44 14.63 -5.31
C ARG A 233 14.30 13.93 -6.06
N TRP A 234 14.36 12.61 -6.19
CA TRP A 234 13.26 11.83 -6.77
C TRP A 234 12.00 11.94 -5.92
N ALA A 235 12.12 11.90 -4.58
CA ALA A 235 10.98 12.07 -3.69
C ALA A 235 10.32 13.44 -3.88
N LYS A 236 11.12 14.52 -3.97
CA LYS A 236 10.60 15.85 -4.29
C LYS A 236 9.94 15.93 -5.66
N GLN A 237 10.52 15.30 -6.68
CA GLN A 237 9.95 15.27 -8.03
C GLN A 237 8.62 14.51 -8.08
N ALA A 238 8.50 13.42 -7.33
CA ALA A 238 7.29 12.61 -7.22
C ALA A 238 6.26 13.16 -6.21
N ASN A 239 6.59 14.27 -5.53
CA ASN A 239 5.81 14.82 -4.42
C ASN A 239 5.58 13.78 -3.28
N THR A 240 6.54 12.88 -3.09
CA THR A 240 6.57 11.92 -2.00
C THR A 240 7.04 12.62 -0.74
N PHE A 241 6.27 12.49 0.35
CA PHE A 241 6.64 13.08 1.64
C PHE A 241 7.96 12.49 2.15
N ILE A 242 8.82 13.34 2.70
CA ILE A 242 10.10 12.95 3.29
C ILE A 242 10.07 13.27 4.78
N GLN A 243 10.19 12.24 5.61
CA GLN A 243 10.32 12.39 7.05
C GLN A 243 11.80 12.26 7.45
N PRO A 244 12.50 13.36 7.76
CA PRO A 244 13.84 13.29 8.30
C PRO A 244 13.82 12.71 9.72
N VAL A 245 14.78 11.82 9.98
CA VAL A 245 15.02 11.23 11.29
C VAL A 245 16.52 11.28 11.61
N VAL A 246 16.84 11.33 12.89
CA VAL A 246 18.21 11.40 13.41
C VAL A 246 18.35 10.49 14.62
N MET A 247 19.59 10.21 15.01
CA MET A 247 19.86 9.69 16.34
C MET A 247 19.48 10.74 17.40
N ASP A 248 18.98 10.33 18.56
CA ASP A 248 18.55 11.25 19.63
C ASP A 248 19.66 12.21 20.05
N GLU A 249 20.92 11.75 20.05
CA GLU A 249 22.09 12.56 20.40
C GLU A 249 22.34 13.71 19.41
N ASP A 250 21.80 13.62 18.20
CA ASP A 250 21.98 14.60 17.13
C ASP A 250 20.77 15.55 16.99
N ILE A 251 19.70 15.37 17.76
CA ILE A 251 18.47 16.19 17.67
C ILE A 251 18.73 17.68 17.95
N THR A 252 19.72 17.99 18.81
CA THR A 252 20.10 19.38 19.12
C THR A 252 21.07 19.97 18.09
N ARG A 253 21.49 19.18 17.10
CA ARG A 253 22.51 19.53 16.09
C ARG A 253 21.95 19.60 14.67
N ILE A 254 20.63 19.63 14.53
CA ILE A 254 19.91 19.65 13.24
C ILE A 254 20.41 20.78 12.33
N ASP A 255 20.56 22.00 12.87
CA ASP A 255 21.05 23.14 12.09
C ASP A 255 22.42 22.86 11.48
N VAL A 256 23.32 22.23 12.25
CA VAL A 256 24.66 21.85 11.80
C VAL A 256 24.59 20.74 10.75
N LEU A 257 23.71 19.75 10.90
CA LEU A 257 23.48 18.70 9.90
C LEU A 257 23.01 19.28 8.56
N LEU A 258 22.14 20.30 8.61
CA LEU A 258 21.60 20.93 7.41
C LEU A 258 22.55 21.97 6.80
N SER A 259 23.29 22.73 7.60
CA SER A 259 24.23 23.75 7.11
C SER A 259 25.58 23.18 6.69
N GLY A 260 25.94 22.01 7.23
CA GLY A 260 27.29 21.48 7.23
C GLY A 260 28.07 22.00 8.42
N GLY A 261 29.16 21.31 8.75
CA GLY A 261 29.94 21.59 9.94
C GLY A 261 31.43 21.27 9.79
N THR A 262 32.17 21.51 10.86
CA THR A 262 33.59 21.15 10.98
C THR A 262 33.80 20.47 12.32
N TYR A 263 34.53 19.35 12.30
CA TYR A 263 34.95 18.62 13.50
C TYR A 263 36.20 19.25 14.12
N PRO A 264 36.51 18.94 15.40
CA PRO A 264 37.68 19.50 16.09
C PRO A 264 39.03 19.24 15.39
N ASP A 265 39.11 18.17 14.61
CA ASP A 265 40.27 17.77 13.81
C ASP A 265 40.35 18.47 12.43
N THR A 266 39.49 19.48 12.21
CA THR A 266 39.32 20.25 10.96
C THR A 266 38.62 19.52 9.82
N THR A 267 38.13 18.29 10.05
CA THR A 267 37.36 17.55 9.06
C THR A 267 36.02 18.25 8.81
N ARG A 268 35.73 18.59 7.55
CA ARG A 268 34.45 19.21 7.16
C ARG A 268 33.49 18.15 6.67
N PHE A 269 32.21 18.36 6.94
CA PHE A 269 31.15 17.60 6.29
C PHE A 269 30.16 18.54 5.61
N GLY A 270 29.69 18.12 4.44
CA GLY A 270 28.68 18.84 3.67
C GLY A 270 27.30 18.76 4.32
N GLY A 271 26.63 19.92 4.42
CA GLY A 271 25.21 19.98 4.77
C GLY A 271 24.29 19.76 3.57
N ALA A 272 22.99 19.96 3.80
CA ALA A 272 21.97 19.89 2.77
C ALA A 272 22.27 20.87 1.61
N PRO A 273 22.35 20.36 0.36
CA PRO A 273 22.36 21.18 -0.83
C PRO A 273 21.19 22.16 -0.87
N LYS A 274 21.33 23.30 -1.55
CA LYS A 274 20.31 24.38 -1.56
C LYS A 274 18.92 23.88 -1.92
N ASP A 275 18.83 22.93 -2.86
CA ASP A 275 17.60 22.32 -3.34
C ASP A 275 16.93 21.36 -2.34
N LEU A 276 17.58 21.04 -1.21
CA LEU A 276 17.10 20.11 -0.18
C LEU A 276 17.05 20.75 1.22
N ARG A 277 17.36 22.05 1.36
CA ARG A 277 17.35 22.74 2.67
C ARG A 277 15.97 22.89 3.28
N ASP A 278 14.93 22.81 2.47
CA ASP A 278 13.53 22.81 2.92
C ASP A 278 13.19 21.57 3.75
N LEU A 279 14.03 20.52 3.78
CA LEU A 279 13.92 19.45 4.77
C LEU A 279 13.94 19.96 6.22
N GLY A 280 14.60 21.10 6.48
CA GLY A 280 14.58 21.74 7.80
C GLY A 280 13.23 22.34 8.20
N SER A 281 12.27 22.44 7.27
CA SER A 281 10.89 22.84 7.60
C SER A 281 10.05 21.70 8.17
N VAL A 282 10.51 20.46 8.03
CA VAL A 282 9.87 19.27 8.60
C VAL A 282 10.51 18.99 9.96
N GLU A 283 9.68 18.83 10.99
CA GLU A 283 10.17 18.45 12.33
C GLU A 283 10.90 17.11 12.24
N MET A 284 12.17 17.10 12.63
CA MET A 284 12.98 15.88 12.67
C MET A 284 12.64 15.07 13.91
N ILE A 285 12.68 13.75 13.76
CA ILE A 285 12.38 12.81 14.84
C ILE A 285 13.66 12.13 15.28
N GLY A 286 13.96 12.25 16.57
CA GLY A 286 15.05 11.54 17.21
C GLY A 286 14.67 10.10 17.54
N PHE A 287 15.64 9.19 17.38
CA PHE A 287 15.52 7.80 17.80
C PHE A 287 16.61 7.44 18.82
N ASN A 288 16.16 6.89 19.95
CA ASN A 288 17.02 6.25 20.93
C ASN A 288 17.14 4.76 20.60
N MET A 289 18.34 4.32 20.25
CA MET A 289 18.62 2.91 19.89
C MET A 289 18.96 2.03 21.10
N SER A 290 19.18 2.64 22.27
CA SER A 290 19.61 1.95 23.48
C SER A 290 18.45 1.63 24.43
N ASP A 291 17.30 2.29 24.24
CA ASP A 291 16.10 2.12 25.06
C ASP A 291 14.91 1.71 24.16
N PRO A 292 14.42 0.46 24.28
CA PRO A 292 13.31 -0.03 23.47
C PRO A 292 12.01 0.78 23.61
N GLU A 293 11.71 1.31 24.80
CA GLU A 293 10.47 2.08 25.03
C GLU A 293 10.55 3.43 24.28
N TYR A 294 11.71 4.08 24.36
CA TYR A 294 11.93 5.33 23.61
C TYR A 294 12.02 5.08 22.10
N PHE A 295 12.55 3.94 21.65
CA PHE A 295 12.52 3.55 20.25
C PHE A 295 11.07 3.42 19.74
N THR A 296 10.23 2.69 20.47
CA THR A 296 8.80 2.56 20.15
C THR A 296 8.10 3.92 20.15
N LEU A 297 8.39 4.79 21.11
CA LEU A 297 7.87 6.16 21.12
C LEU A 297 8.30 6.95 19.88
N GLY A 298 9.56 6.79 19.43
CA GLY A 298 10.06 7.36 18.18
C GLY A 298 9.27 6.87 16.97
N LEU A 299 8.98 5.57 16.90
CA LEU A 299 8.17 4.96 15.85
C LEU A 299 6.73 5.51 15.83
N MET A 300 6.12 5.67 17.00
CA MET A 300 4.78 6.27 17.12
C MET A 300 4.78 7.73 16.67
N LYS A 301 5.80 8.51 17.07
CA LYS A 301 5.97 9.90 16.61
C LYS A 301 6.11 9.97 15.10
N LEU A 302 6.88 9.06 14.51
CA LEU A 302 7.10 8.93 13.08
C LEU A 302 5.78 8.75 12.33
N ILE A 303 5.00 7.72 12.66
CA ILE A 303 3.72 7.47 11.99
C ILE A 303 2.73 8.62 12.19
N ARG A 304 2.65 9.18 13.40
CA ARG A 304 1.78 10.32 13.68
C ARG A 304 2.14 11.55 12.84
N LYS A 305 3.43 11.86 12.68
CA LYS A 305 3.90 13.00 11.90
C LYS A 305 3.65 12.82 10.41
N VAL A 306 3.90 11.61 9.90
CA VAL A 306 3.59 11.25 8.51
C VAL A 306 2.10 11.48 8.20
N ARG A 307 1.20 11.05 9.09
CA ARG A 307 -0.24 11.30 8.97
C ARG A 307 -0.62 12.77 9.06
N ALA A 308 -0.03 13.51 9.99
CA ALA A 308 -0.29 14.95 10.14
C ALA A 308 0.11 15.74 8.88
N ASN A 309 1.00 15.19 8.04
CA ASN A 309 1.39 15.74 6.76
C ASN A 309 0.57 15.17 5.58
N GLY A 310 -0.57 14.52 5.83
CA GLY A 310 -1.53 14.09 4.81
C GLY A 310 -1.18 12.78 4.10
N VAL A 311 -0.22 12.00 4.61
CA VAL A 311 0.11 10.68 4.05
C VAL A 311 -0.85 9.63 4.60
N GLU A 312 -1.61 8.98 3.72
CA GLU A 312 -2.48 7.86 4.05
C GLU A 312 -1.65 6.59 4.28
N ILE A 313 -1.61 6.13 5.54
CA ILE A 313 -0.91 4.91 5.93
C ILE A 313 -1.75 4.10 6.93
N ASP A 314 -1.83 2.79 6.69
CA ASP A 314 -2.67 1.85 7.44
C ASP A 314 -2.33 1.82 8.94
N ASP A 315 -3.36 1.61 9.77
CA ASP A 315 -3.24 1.48 11.22
C ASP A 315 -2.79 0.07 11.60
N HIS A 316 -1.50 -0.07 11.87
CA HIS A 316 -0.91 -1.33 12.34
C HIS A 316 -0.14 -1.18 13.65
N ILE A 317 0.02 0.04 14.14
CA ILE A 317 0.60 0.36 15.45
C ILE A 317 -0.56 0.80 16.35
N ALA A 318 -1.00 -0.10 17.23
CA ALA A 318 -2.03 0.23 18.22
C ALA A 318 -1.47 1.28 19.21
N PHE A 319 -2.27 2.32 19.47
CA PHE A 319 -2.02 3.37 20.46
C PHE A 319 -2.43 2.92 21.86
#